data_AF-A0A6G0XJR1-F1
#
_entry.id   AF-A0A6G0XJR1-F1
#
_cell.length_a   1.000
_cell.length_b   1.000
_cell.length_c   1.000
_cell.angle_alpha   90.00
_cell.angle_beta   90.00
_cell.angle_gamma   90.00
#
_symmetry.space_group_name_H-M   'P 1'
#
loop_
_entity.id
_entity.type
_entity.pdbx_description
1 polymer ?
#
loop_
_entity_poly.entity_id
_entity_poly.type
_entity_poly.pdbx_seq_one_letter_code
_entity_poly.pdbx_strand_id
1 'polypeptide(L)'
;MADKMNLGFLLNPEDNNAPYATAEAAEYKSPLASRKRRRCCSPTIKPTKKQGKRKPNVFSVDTQTRFVDLVRWMPPGKLVGKTFITHDKAAPPSVQGYEFNLKRFRNARHKKQLDPTIESELTKLGFVWNVTDFQGTLTIEALECFKAIKGHVNVQQKFVVPADDPRWPKSIWRLKLGHRVHNYRIKRKSSMPAWQREKLDALGFKWDGIKQHIAFEKKLDALQAYYNAYGHLRVPQSYKIPSANVKWDGEPMPLGRVVNKLRQGKDKMALEKRRLLTKMGFVWSNAGGGGGTTAQDDKTIDISYV
;
A
#
# COMPACT_ATOMS: atom_id res chain seq x y z
N MET A 1 -42.52 -3.39 0.49
CA MET A 1 -42.56 -2.47 -0.66
C MET A 1 -41.24 -1.71 -0.69
N ALA A 2 -40.53 -1.85 -1.80
CA ALA A 2 -39.20 -1.33 -2.01
C ALA A 2 -39.23 0.19 -2.21
N ASP A 3 -38.30 0.91 -1.60
CA ASP A 3 -37.98 2.26 -2.04
C ASP A 3 -36.56 2.26 -2.62
N LYS A 4 -36.51 2.45 -3.94
CA LYS A 4 -35.32 2.46 -4.78
C LYS A 4 -34.83 3.91 -4.83
N MET A 5 -33.80 4.26 -4.07
CA MET A 5 -33.11 5.53 -4.25
C MET A 5 -32.02 5.38 -5.32
N ASN A 6 -32.40 5.91 -6.48
CA ASN A 6 -31.71 6.03 -7.74
C ASN A 6 -30.39 6.81 -7.60
N LEU A 7 -29.24 6.16 -7.83
CA LEU A 7 -27.92 6.79 -7.89
C LEU A 7 -27.59 7.11 -9.35
N GLY A 8 -28.19 8.20 -9.85
CA GLY A 8 -27.81 8.84 -11.10
C GLY A 8 -27.49 10.30 -10.82
N PHE A 9 -26.21 10.66 -10.80
CA PHE A 9 -25.83 12.05 -11.03
C PHE A 9 -24.70 12.09 -12.06
N LEU A 10 -25.09 12.68 -13.19
CA LEU A 10 -24.33 12.89 -14.40
C LEU A 10 -23.11 13.77 -14.13
N LEU A 11 -21.98 13.35 -14.70
CA LEU A 11 -20.86 14.22 -15.01
C LEU A 11 -21.31 15.20 -16.09
N ASN A 12 -21.43 16.49 -15.77
CA ASN A 12 -21.40 17.55 -16.77
C ASN A 12 -19.94 17.98 -16.96
N PRO A 13 -19.40 17.98 -18.21
CA PRO A 13 -17.99 18.26 -18.45
C PRO A 13 -17.79 19.58 -19.21
N GLU A 14 -18.20 20.73 -18.68
CA GLU A 14 -17.81 22.02 -19.28
C GLU A 14 -17.48 23.04 -18.19
N ASP A 15 -16.57 23.96 -18.52
CA ASP A 15 -15.91 24.98 -17.67
C ASP A 15 -14.57 24.57 -17.04
N ASN A 16 -13.61 24.18 -17.90
CA ASN A 16 -12.19 24.35 -17.62
C ASN A 16 -11.57 25.24 -18.70
N ASN A 17 -11.63 26.56 -18.51
CA ASN A 17 -10.83 27.48 -19.30
C ASN A 17 -10.42 28.71 -18.48
N ALA A 18 -9.20 28.71 -17.94
CA ALA A 18 -8.38 29.90 -17.70
C ALA A 18 -6.95 29.49 -17.26
N PRO A 19 -5.92 30.31 -17.58
CA PRO A 19 -4.61 29.81 -18.01
C PRO A 19 -3.54 29.82 -16.91
N TYR A 20 -2.56 28.91 -17.04
CA TYR A 20 -1.35 28.86 -16.22
C TYR A 20 -0.37 29.97 -16.65
N ALA A 21 -0.05 30.88 -15.73
CA ALA A 21 1.07 31.81 -15.86
C ALA A 21 2.34 31.18 -15.28
N THR A 22 3.37 31.08 -16.12
CA THR A 22 4.75 30.69 -15.81
C THR A 22 5.53 31.84 -15.18
N ALA A 23 6.30 31.58 -14.11
CA ALA A 23 7.44 32.39 -13.68
C ALA A 23 8.35 31.50 -12.81
N GLU A 24 9.45 30.94 -13.32
CA GLU A 24 10.77 31.54 -13.55
C GLU A 24 11.56 31.78 -12.24
N ALA A 25 12.80 31.28 -12.27
CA ALA A 25 13.67 31.04 -11.13
C ALA A 25 14.38 32.30 -10.63
N ALA A 26 14.59 32.40 -9.31
CA ALA A 26 15.58 33.30 -8.74
C ALA A 26 16.26 32.66 -7.52
N GLU A 27 17.56 32.37 -7.67
CA GLU A 27 18.51 32.04 -6.62
C GLU A 27 18.59 33.19 -5.59
N TYR A 28 18.67 32.86 -4.30
CA TYR A 28 19.06 33.84 -3.27
C TYR A 28 20.09 33.23 -2.31
N LYS A 29 21.28 33.83 -2.31
CA LYS A 29 22.43 33.50 -1.44
C LYS A 29 22.26 34.15 -0.07
N SER A 30 22.56 33.37 0.97
CA SER A 30 22.55 33.74 2.39
C SER A 30 23.78 34.56 2.81
N PRO A 31 23.64 35.53 3.73
CA PRO A 31 24.76 36.02 4.53
C PRO A 31 24.64 35.60 6.00
N LEU A 32 25.64 34.84 6.45
CA LEU A 32 25.99 34.62 7.85
C LEU A 32 26.49 35.93 8.48
N ALA A 33 25.88 36.37 9.57
CA ALA A 33 26.49 37.36 10.47
C ALA A 33 26.23 37.00 11.94
N SER A 34 27.31 36.60 12.59
CA SER A 34 27.47 36.38 14.02
C SER A 34 27.41 37.70 14.78
N ARG A 35 26.70 37.77 15.92
CA ARG A 35 26.95 38.79 16.93
C ARG A 35 26.56 38.35 18.35
N LYS A 36 27.43 38.78 19.26
CA LYS A 36 27.76 38.23 20.57
C LYS A 36 26.68 38.47 21.63
N ARG A 37 26.62 37.52 22.56
CA ARG A 37 25.87 37.56 23.82
C ARG A 37 26.24 38.79 24.65
N ARG A 38 25.24 39.52 25.15
CA ARG A 38 25.37 40.37 26.35
C ARG A 38 24.28 39.98 27.34
N ARG A 39 24.70 39.67 28.56
CA ARG A 39 23.84 39.45 29.73
C ARG A 39 23.50 40.82 30.31
N CYS A 40 22.23 41.09 30.54
CA CYS A 40 21.78 42.14 31.44
C CYS A 40 20.73 41.53 32.38
N CYS A 41 21.03 41.56 33.68
CA CYS A 41 20.11 41.21 34.76
C CYS A 41 19.08 42.33 34.95
N SER A 42 17.84 41.98 35.20
CA SER A 42 16.76 42.87 35.67
C SER A 42 15.66 42.04 36.38
N PRO A 43 14.89 42.65 37.29
CA PRO A 43 14.50 42.06 38.57
C PRO A 43 13.38 41.02 38.52
N THR A 44 13.44 40.07 39.46
CA THR A 44 12.53 38.94 39.63
C THR A 44 11.14 39.37 40.11
N ILE A 45 10.19 39.55 39.19
CA ILE A 45 8.76 39.62 39.52
C ILE A 45 8.24 38.18 39.70
N LYS A 46 7.87 37.80 40.92
CA LYS A 46 7.24 36.50 41.21
C LYS A 46 5.86 36.45 40.51
N PRO A 47 5.57 35.47 39.64
CA PRO A 47 4.25 35.36 39.03
C PRO A 47 3.25 34.83 40.05
N THR A 48 2.32 35.70 40.44
CA THR A 48 1.10 35.39 41.19
C THR A 48 0.32 34.24 40.53
N LYS A 49 -0.15 33.29 41.35
CA LYS A 49 -1.02 32.16 40.95
C LYS A 49 -2.19 32.66 40.07
N LYS A 50 -2.13 32.41 38.75
CA LYS A 50 -3.28 32.59 37.86
C LYS A 50 -4.13 31.33 37.86
N GLN A 51 -5.36 31.52 38.33
CA GLN A 51 -6.49 30.62 38.27
C GLN A 51 -6.54 29.85 36.93
N GLY A 52 -6.90 28.57 37.01
CA GLY A 52 -6.85 27.61 35.90
C GLY A 52 -7.57 28.12 34.66
N LYS A 53 -6.80 28.46 33.63
CA LYS A 53 -7.34 28.70 32.28
C LYS A 53 -7.72 27.34 31.70
N ARG A 54 -9.02 27.14 31.44
CA ARG A 54 -9.52 26.01 30.63
C ARG A 54 -8.66 25.90 29.36
N LYS A 55 -8.17 24.69 29.03
CA LYS A 55 -7.38 24.45 27.81
C LYS A 55 -8.18 25.00 26.62
N PRO A 56 -7.62 25.87 25.75
CA PRO A 56 -8.36 26.36 24.60
C PRO A 56 -8.80 25.20 23.71
N ASN A 57 -10.02 25.26 23.20
CA ASN A 57 -10.55 24.27 22.27
C ASN A 57 -9.59 24.18 21.09
N VAL A 58 -9.05 22.99 20.86
CA VAL A 58 -7.93 22.72 19.96
C VAL A 58 -8.23 23.10 18.49
N PHE A 59 -9.51 23.26 18.16
CA PHE A 59 -10.00 23.79 16.89
C PHE A 59 -10.96 24.96 17.17
N SER A 60 -10.43 26.19 17.24
CA SER A 60 -11.28 27.38 17.22
C SER A 60 -12.10 27.43 15.93
N VAL A 61 -13.25 28.12 15.93
CA VAL A 61 -14.06 28.32 14.72
C VAL A 61 -13.23 28.94 13.59
N ASP A 62 -12.37 29.92 13.90
CA ASP A 62 -11.42 30.53 12.93
C ASP A 62 -10.51 29.48 12.27
N THR A 63 -9.98 28.54 13.07
CA THR A 63 -9.14 27.45 12.53
C THR A 63 -9.95 26.56 11.58
N GLN A 64 -11.21 26.29 11.90
CA GLN A 64 -12.10 25.46 11.09
C GLN A 64 -12.51 26.16 9.78
N THR A 65 -12.77 27.47 9.82
CA THR A 65 -13.07 28.28 8.63
C THR A 65 -11.90 28.28 7.64
N ARG A 66 -10.65 28.29 8.12
CA ARG A 66 -9.47 28.14 7.23
C ARG A 66 -9.43 26.80 6.50
N PHE A 67 -9.95 25.72 7.10
CA PHE A 67 -10.10 24.44 6.39
C PHE A 67 -11.15 24.53 5.28
N VAL A 68 -12.22 25.30 5.47
CA VAL A 68 -13.22 25.55 4.41
C VAL A 68 -12.57 26.30 3.25
N ASP A 69 -11.84 27.38 3.52
CA ASP A 69 -11.12 28.14 2.50
C ASP A 69 -10.11 27.27 1.74
N LEU A 70 -9.39 26.38 2.46
CA LEU A 70 -8.48 25.43 1.85
C LEU A 70 -9.20 24.49 0.88
N VAL A 71 -10.37 23.97 1.28
CA VAL A 71 -11.16 23.05 0.45
C VAL A 71 -11.75 23.75 -0.77
N ARG A 72 -12.15 25.02 -0.64
CA ARG A 72 -12.64 25.83 -1.77
C ARG A 72 -11.54 26.12 -2.80
N TRP A 73 -10.30 26.33 -2.34
CA TRP A 73 -9.17 26.61 -3.22
C TRP A 73 -8.61 25.35 -3.90
N MET A 74 -8.67 24.19 -3.24
CA MET A 74 -8.08 22.96 -3.75
C MET A 74 -9.04 22.14 -4.63
N PRO A 75 -8.53 21.42 -5.65
CA PRO A 75 -9.36 20.49 -6.40
C PRO A 75 -9.89 19.37 -5.48
N PRO A 76 -11.12 18.89 -5.71
CA PRO A 76 -11.68 17.78 -4.96
C PRO A 76 -10.77 16.54 -5.05
N GLY A 77 -10.67 15.81 -3.94
CA GLY A 77 -9.84 14.58 -3.86
C GLY A 77 -8.33 14.81 -3.69
N LYS A 78 -7.81 16.04 -3.77
CA LYS A 78 -6.38 16.31 -3.51
C LYS A 78 -6.00 16.32 -2.03
N LEU A 79 -6.96 16.57 -1.14
CA LEU A 79 -6.76 16.66 0.31
C LEU A 79 -6.85 15.30 1.03
N VAL A 80 -6.27 14.23 0.48
CA VAL A 80 -6.31 12.87 1.07
C VAL A 80 -5.10 12.53 1.95
N GLY A 81 -4.12 13.44 2.04
CA GLY A 81 -2.92 13.29 2.85
C GLY A 81 -3.14 13.43 4.37
N LYS A 82 -2.04 13.27 5.12
CA LYS A 82 -2.03 13.48 6.59
C LYS A 82 -1.93 14.96 6.96
N THR A 83 -1.07 15.67 6.24
CA THR A 83 -0.76 17.07 6.40
C THR A 83 -0.72 17.71 5.02
N PHE A 84 -1.14 18.97 4.92
CA PHE A 84 -1.02 19.78 3.73
C PHE A 84 -0.40 21.12 4.12
N ILE A 85 0.57 21.61 3.36
CA ILE A 85 1.24 22.89 3.61
C ILE A 85 1.04 23.76 2.37
N THR A 86 0.54 24.97 2.58
CA THR A 86 0.29 25.98 1.54
C THR A 86 1.53 26.85 1.35
N HIS A 87 2.43 26.42 0.46
CA HIS A 87 3.58 27.23 0.04
C HIS A 87 3.31 28.06 -1.21
N ASP A 88 2.16 27.85 -1.85
CA ASP A 88 1.81 28.52 -3.09
C ASP A 88 1.50 30.00 -2.86
N LYS A 89 2.09 30.87 -3.69
CA LYS A 89 1.79 32.30 -3.69
C LYS A 89 0.39 32.61 -4.24
N ALA A 90 -0.19 31.69 -5.03
CA ALA A 90 -1.54 31.79 -5.55
C ALA A 90 -2.62 31.35 -4.53
N ALA A 91 -2.22 30.91 -3.33
CA ALA A 91 -3.16 30.53 -2.28
C ALA A 91 -3.81 31.76 -1.64
N PRO A 92 -5.09 31.70 -1.23
CA PRO A 92 -5.74 32.78 -0.51
C PRO A 92 -4.96 33.21 0.75
N PRO A 93 -4.96 34.50 1.11
CA PRO A 93 -4.24 34.99 2.29
C PRO A 93 -4.63 34.29 3.60
N SER A 94 -5.86 33.77 3.69
CA SER A 94 -6.37 33.04 4.86
C SER A 94 -5.71 31.68 5.06
N VAL A 95 -5.19 31.08 3.99
CA VAL A 95 -4.59 29.74 4.01
C VAL A 95 -3.10 29.75 3.72
N GLN A 96 -2.54 30.79 3.11
CA GLN A 96 -1.13 30.87 2.71
C GLN A 96 -0.16 30.77 3.91
N GLY A 97 0.84 29.91 3.83
CA GLY A 97 1.87 29.73 4.86
C GLY A 97 1.43 28.88 6.07
N TYR A 98 0.21 28.34 6.06
CA TYR A 98 -0.31 27.50 7.14
C TYR A 98 -0.10 26.00 6.88
N GLU A 99 0.12 25.26 7.97
CA GLU A 99 0.12 23.80 7.97
C GLU A 99 -1.24 23.26 8.42
N PHE A 100 -1.88 22.48 7.55
CA PHE A 100 -3.18 21.86 7.81
C PHE A 100 -3.01 20.37 8.12
N ASN A 101 -3.22 20.01 9.38
CA ASN A 101 -3.21 18.61 9.80
C ASN A 101 -4.57 17.93 9.52
N LEU A 102 -4.76 17.47 8.29
CA LEU A 102 -5.98 16.82 7.81
C LEU A 102 -6.33 15.56 8.61
N LYS A 103 -5.35 14.79 9.09
CA LYS A 103 -5.60 13.61 9.94
C LYS A 103 -6.23 14.03 11.28
N ARG A 104 -5.64 15.03 11.93
CA ARG A 104 -6.15 15.56 13.20
C ARG A 104 -7.53 16.18 13.03
N PHE A 105 -7.75 16.89 11.93
CA PHE A 105 -9.03 17.51 11.59
C PHE A 105 -10.14 16.47 11.38
N ARG A 106 -9.89 15.41 10.59
CA ARG A 106 -10.84 14.28 10.47
C ARG A 106 -11.15 13.61 11.80
N ASN A 107 -10.15 13.44 12.67
CA ASN A 107 -10.35 12.89 14.01
C ASN A 107 -11.17 13.82 14.92
N ALA A 108 -11.10 15.14 14.71
CA ALA A 108 -11.89 16.11 15.47
C ALA A 108 -13.40 15.93 15.23
N ARG A 109 -13.79 15.54 14.00
CA ARG A 109 -15.17 15.17 13.67
C ARG A 109 -15.69 14.03 14.55
N HIS A 110 -14.94 12.93 14.64
CA HIS A 110 -15.31 11.78 15.48
C HIS A 110 -15.38 12.15 16.97
N LYS A 111 -14.61 13.15 17.40
CA LYS A 111 -14.62 13.68 18.77
C LYS A 111 -15.70 14.75 19.00
N LYS A 112 -16.55 15.05 18.01
CA LYS A 112 -17.57 16.12 18.05
C LYS A 112 -16.97 17.49 18.42
N GLN A 113 -15.77 17.78 17.91
CA GLN A 113 -15.05 19.03 18.16
C GLN A 113 -15.20 20.03 16.99
N LEU A 114 -15.96 19.69 15.96
CA LEU A 114 -16.23 20.55 14.81
C LEU A 114 -17.58 21.23 14.96
N ASP A 115 -17.66 22.45 14.45
CA ASP A 115 -18.92 23.18 14.32
C ASP A 115 -19.82 22.49 13.27
N PRO A 116 -21.10 22.23 13.58
CA PRO A 116 -22.02 21.56 12.65
C PRO A 116 -22.18 22.29 11.31
N THR A 117 -22.11 23.63 11.31
CA THR A 117 -22.22 24.45 10.11
C THR A 117 -21.04 24.21 9.20
N ILE A 118 -19.82 24.17 9.77
CA ILE A 118 -18.59 23.90 9.04
C ILE A 118 -18.56 22.45 8.53
N GLU A 119 -19.00 21.47 9.32
CA GLU A 119 -19.10 20.09 8.87
C GLU A 119 -20.05 19.93 7.66
N SER A 120 -21.21 20.59 7.73
CA SER A 120 -22.21 20.60 6.64
C SER A 120 -21.64 21.24 5.38
N GLU A 121 -20.97 22.39 5.53
CA GLU A 121 -20.34 23.09 4.42
C GLU A 121 -19.23 22.26 3.75
N LEU A 122 -18.33 21.68 4.53
CA LEU A 122 -17.28 20.81 4.01
C LEU A 122 -17.83 19.58 3.30
N THR A 123 -18.95 19.04 3.80
CA THR A 123 -19.64 17.93 3.14
C THR A 123 -20.22 18.36 1.79
N LYS A 124 -20.84 19.55 1.71
CA LYS A 124 -21.31 20.14 0.44
C LYS A 124 -20.17 20.38 -0.55
N LEU A 125 -19.00 20.80 -0.06
CA LEU A 125 -17.80 21.00 -0.87
C LEU A 125 -17.10 19.68 -1.26
N GLY A 126 -17.64 18.52 -0.89
CA GLY A 126 -17.07 17.22 -1.25
C GLY A 126 -15.79 16.87 -0.48
N PHE A 127 -15.61 17.41 0.72
CA PHE A 127 -14.45 17.06 1.56
C PHE A 127 -14.46 15.56 1.91
N VAL A 128 -13.36 14.89 1.59
CA VAL A 128 -13.20 13.45 1.85
C VAL A 128 -12.96 13.21 3.34
N TRP A 129 -14.00 12.81 4.05
CA TRP A 129 -13.92 12.44 5.47
C TRP A 129 -13.25 11.10 5.71
N ASN A 130 -13.65 10.05 4.96
CA ASN A 130 -13.04 8.73 5.03
C ASN A 130 -12.13 8.49 3.82
N VAL A 131 -10.82 8.66 4.04
CA VAL A 131 -9.80 8.45 3.00
C VAL A 131 -9.78 6.99 2.52
N THR A 132 -10.04 6.03 3.41
CA THR A 132 -10.04 4.61 3.05
C THR A 132 -11.18 4.28 2.10
N ASP A 133 -12.38 4.79 2.36
CA ASP A 133 -13.56 4.55 1.52
C ASP A 133 -13.42 5.25 0.16
N PHE A 134 -12.93 6.50 0.16
CA PHE A 134 -12.64 7.22 -1.07
C PHE A 134 -11.59 6.51 -1.92
N GLN A 135 -10.50 6.06 -1.30
CA GLN A 135 -9.54 5.21 -1.98
C GLN A 135 -10.25 3.96 -2.52
N GLY A 136 -11.01 3.23 -1.69
CA GLY A 136 -11.76 2.03 -2.08
C GLY A 136 -12.56 2.25 -3.37
N THR A 137 -13.30 3.37 -3.43
CA THR A 137 -14.08 3.81 -4.59
C THR A 137 -13.19 3.96 -5.83
N LEU A 138 -12.08 4.71 -5.73
CA LEU A 138 -11.13 4.86 -6.84
C LEU A 138 -10.51 3.53 -7.31
N THR A 139 -10.34 2.54 -6.43
CA THR A 139 -9.85 1.22 -6.87
C THR A 139 -10.92 0.43 -7.59
N ILE A 140 -12.17 0.50 -7.14
CA ILE A 140 -13.28 -0.18 -7.80
C ILE A 140 -13.47 0.40 -9.20
N GLU A 141 -13.51 1.73 -9.33
CA GLU A 141 -13.59 2.43 -10.62
C GLU A 141 -12.41 2.01 -11.54
N ALA A 142 -11.19 1.99 -11.00
CA ALA A 142 -10.04 1.53 -11.77
C ALA A 142 -10.11 0.04 -12.15
N LEU A 143 -10.74 -0.82 -11.36
CA LEU A 143 -10.95 -2.22 -11.69
C LEU A 143 -12.04 -2.40 -12.75
N GLU A 144 -13.09 -1.58 -12.74
CA GLU A 144 -14.12 -1.52 -13.77
C GLU A 144 -13.50 -1.15 -15.13
N CYS A 145 -12.71 -0.06 -15.17
CA CYS A 145 -11.97 0.32 -16.38
C CYS A 145 -11.00 -0.79 -16.81
N PHE A 146 -10.25 -1.37 -15.87
CA PHE A 146 -9.31 -2.46 -16.17
C PHE A 146 -10.03 -3.68 -16.77
N LYS A 147 -11.20 -4.05 -16.25
CA LYS A 147 -12.04 -5.14 -16.77
C LYS A 147 -12.59 -4.81 -18.16
N ALA A 148 -13.03 -3.58 -18.40
CA ALA A 148 -13.49 -3.15 -19.72
C ALA A 148 -12.37 -3.22 -20.78
N ILE A 149 -11.14 -2.84 -20.40
CA ILE A 149 -9.99 -2.80 -21.33
C ILE A 149 -9.35 -4.19 -21.54
N LYS A 150 -9.28 -5.03 -20.50
CA LYS A 150 -8.54 -6.31 -20.52
C LYS A 150 -9.43 -7.56 -20.47
N GLY A 151 -10.73 -7.40 -20.25
CA GLY A 151 -11.69 -8.51 -20.10
C GLY A 151 -11.64 -9.23 -18.75
N HIS A 152 -10.71 -8.91 -17.86
CA HIS A 152 -10.53 -9.58 -16.56
C HIS A 152 -10.04 -8.63 -15.47
N VAL A 153 -10.17 -9.01 -14.20
CA VAL A 153 -9.70 -8.23 -13.03
C VAL A 153 -8.37 -8.73 -12.43
N ASN A 154 -7.64 -9.55 -13.17
CA ASN A 154 -6.33 -10.09 -12.74
C ASN A 154 -5.21 -9.05 -12.93
N VAL A 155 -5.14 -8.09 -12.01
CA VAL A 155 -4.13 -7.03 -12.04
C VAL A 155 -2.78 -7.53 -11.49
N GLN A 156 -1.71 -7.32 -12.25
CA GLN A 156 -0.34 -7.58 -11.79
C GLN A 156 0.08 -6.59 -10.70
N GLN A 157 0.87 -7.03 -9.71
CA GLN A 157 1.23 -6.21 -8.54
C GLN A 157 1.89 -4.87 -8.90
N LYS A 158 2.70 -4.84 -9.97
CA LYS A 158 3.44 -3.63 -10.40
C LYS A 158 2.62 -2.71 -11.31
N PHE A 159 1.40 -3.08 -11.68
CA PHE A 159 0.60 -2.28 -12.61
C PHE A 159 0.22 -0.92 -12.02
N VAL A 160 0.43 0.12 -12.83
CA VAL A 160 0.07 1.51 -12.54
C VAL A 160 -0.81 2.01 -13.69
N VAL A 161 -1.89 2.70 -13.37
CA VAL A 161 -2.79 3.29 -14.37
C VAL A 161 -2.01 4.35 -15.19
N PRO A 162 -2.00 4.25 -16.53
CA PRO A 162 -1.36 5.25 -17.40
C PRO A 162 -1.96 6.64 -17.19
N ALA A 163 -1.19 7.70 -17.45
CA ALA A 163 -1.61 9.09 -17.27
C ALA A 163 -1.94 9.79 -18.61
N ASP A 164 -1.76 9.08 -19.70
CA ASP A 164 -1.77 9.52 -21.09
C ASP A 164 -2.82 8.74 -21.91
N ASP A 165 -3.50 7.78 -21.29
CA ASP A 165 -4.52 6.95 -21.94
C ASP A 165 -5.92 7.48 -21.60
N PRO A 166 -6.68 7.99 -22.59
CA PRO A 166 -8.00 8.58 -22.38
C PRO A 166 -9.07 7.56 -21.97
N ARG A 167 -8.80 6.25 -22.10
CA ARG A 167 -9.70 5.19 -21.61
C ARG A 167 -9.77 5.13 -20.09
N TRP A 168 -8.85 5.81 -19.41
CA TRP A 168 -8.83 5.94 -17.96
C TRP A 168 -9.30 7.33 -17.54
N PRO A 169 -10.26 7.44 -16.61
CA PRO A 169 -10.59 8.69 -15.97
C PRO A 169 -9.35 9.36 -15.32
N LYS A 170 -9.25 10.68 -15.46
CA LYS A 170 -8.14 11.49 -14.90
C LYS A 170 -8.02 11.34 -13.38
N SER A 171 -9.13 11.05 -12.69
CA SER A 171 -9.21 10.80 -11.25
C SER A 171 -8.34 9.63 -10.79
N ILE A 172 -8.13 8.63 -11.65
CA ILE A 172 -7.40 7.39 -11.34
C ILE A 172 -6.06 7.26 -12.07
N TRP A 173 -5.64 8.29 -12.81
CA TRP A 173 -4.32 8.32 -13.43
C TRP A 173 -3.19 8.17 -12.40
N ARG A 174 -2.14 7.44 -12.78
CA ARG A 174 -0.97 7.13 -11.92
C ARG A 174 -1.32 6.33 -10.66
N LEU A 175 -2.55 5.84 -10.53
CA LEU A 175 -2.94 5.00 -9.41
C LEU A 175 -2.18 3.68 -9.48
N LYS A 176 -1.47 3.34 -8.39
CA LYS A 176 -0.76 2.06 -8.24
C LYS A 176 -1.74 0.90 -8.00
N LEU A 177 -2.64 0.67 -8.96
CA LEU A 177 -3.76 -0.26 -8.86
C LEU A 177 -3.30 -1.68 -8.47
N GLY A 178 -2.21 -2.16 -9.07
CA GLY A 178 -1.64 -3.47 -8.76
C GLY A 178 -1.26 -3.64 -7.29
N HIS A 179 -0.66 -2.61 -6.69
CA HIS A 179 -0.29 -2.60 -5.28
C HIS A 179 -1.52 -2.58 -4.37
N ARG A 180 -2.57 -1.84 -4.76
CA ARG A 180 -3.83 -1.78 -4.00
C ARG A 180 -4.58 -3.10 -4.01
N VAL A 181 -4.71 -3.71 -5.20
CA VAL A 181 -5.28 -5.05 -5.39
C VAL A 181 -4.50 -6.11 -4.61
N HIS A 182 -3.17 -6.08 -4.68
CA HIS A 182 -2.33 -6.98 -3.89
C HIS A 182 -2.60 -6.83 -2.38
N ASN A 183 -2.72 -5.59 -1.90
CA ASN A 183 -3.04 -5.31 -0.49
C ASN A 183 -4.43 -5.85 -0.09
N TYR A 184 -5.41 -5.84 -0.99
CA TYR A 184 -6.72 -6.45 -0.72
C TYR A 184 -6.65 -7.97 -0.60
N ARG A 185 -5.74 -8.62 -1.34
CA ARG A 185 -5.56 -10.08 -1.29
C ARG A 185 -4.78 -10.56 -0.06
N ILE A 186 -3.89 -9.74 0.51
CA ILE A 186 -3.11 -10.10 1.72
C ILE A 186 -3.81 -9.71 3.02
N LYS A 187 -4.68 -8.69 3.00
CA LYS A 187 -5.44 -8.28 4.17
C LYS A 187 -6.61 -9.22 4.41
N ARG A 188 -7.06 -9.32 5.67
CA ARG A 188 -8.26 -10.10 6.01
C ARG A 188 -9.47 -9.48 5.31
N LYS A 189 -10.23 -10.29 4.57
CA LYS A 189 -11.47 -9.87 3.87
C LYS A 189 -12.46 -9.18 4.83
N SER A 190 -12.51 -9.61 6.10
CA SER A 190 -13.34 -9.02 7.16
C SER A 190 -12.93 -7.61 7.61
N SER A 191 -11.73 -7.14 7.28
CA SER A 191 -11.27 -5.77 7.61
C SER A 191 -11.74 -4.72 6.61
N MET A 192 -12.45 -5.12 5.56
CA MET A 192 -12.94 -4.25 4.50
C MET A 192 -14.42 -3.91 4.71
N PRO A 193 -14.87 -2.68 4.37
CA PRO A 193 -16.29 -2.34 4.39
C PRO A 193 -17.12 -3.30 3.52
N ALA A 194 -18.33 -3.64 3.99
CA ALA A 194 -19.22 -4.59 3.31
C ALA A 194 -19.54 -4.17 1.87
N TRP A 195 -19.88 -2.90 1.66
CA TRP A 195 -20.16 -2.34 0.33
C TRP A 195 -18.99 -2.53 -0.65
N GLN A 196 -17.75 -2.37 -0.17
CA GLN A 196 -16.56 -2.45 -1.00
C GLN A 196 -16.30 -3.91 -1.39
N ARG A 197 -16.50 -4.82 -0.44
CA ARG A 197 -16.40 -6.27 -0.65
C ARG A 197 -17.44 -6.76 -1.66
N GLU A 198 -18.69 -6.34 -1.53
CA GLU A 198 -19.79 -6.73 -2.43
C GLU A 198 -19.54 -6.26 -3.86
N LYS A 199 -19.11 -5.00 -4.05
CA LYS A 199 -18.71 -4.51 -5.38
C LYS A 199 -17.56 -5.31 -5.98
N LEU A 200 -16.53 -5.62 -5.19
CA LEU A 200 -15.40 -6.44 -5.67
C LEU A 200 -15.85 -7.86 -6.03
N ASP A 201 -16.70 -8.48 -5.21
CA ASP A 201 -17.28 -9.80 -5.48
C ASP A 201 -18.10 -9.78 -6.79
N ALA A 202 -18.94 -8.76 -7.00
CA ALA A 202 -19.72 -8.57 -8.24
C ALA A 202 -18.84 -8.37 -9.49
N LEU A 203 -17.68 -7.74 -9.34
CA LEU A 203 -16.71 -7.62 -10.44
C LEU A 203 -16.02 -8.93 -10.80
N GLY A 204 -16.14 -9.97 -9.97
CA GLY A 204 -15.43 -11.24 -10.12
C GLY A 204 -14.01 -11.18 -9.54
N PHE A 205 -13.78 -10.34 -8.53
CA PHE A 205 -12.46 -10.17 -7.93
C PHE A 205 -11.97 -11.45 -7.24
N LYS A 206 -10.82 -11.96 -7.71
CA LYS A 206 -10.16 -13.11 -7.08
C LYS A 206 -9.41 -12.68 -5.82
N TRP A 207 -9.91 -13.13 -4.67
CA TRP A 207 -9.35 -12.87 -3.34
C TRP A 207 -8.08 -13.65 -3.08
N ASP A 208 -8.02 -14.89 -3.57
CA ASP A 208 -6.79 -15.64 -3.56
C ASP A 208 -5.77 -14.92 -4.42
N GLY A 209 -4.63 -14.57 -3.80
CA GLY A 209 -3.45 -14.10 -4.51
C GLY A 209 -3.21 -14.95 -5.76
N ILE A 210 -2.64 -14.34 -6.81
CA ILE A 210 -1.88 -15.09 -7.80
C ILE A 210 -0.65 -15.64 -7.07
N LYS A 211 -0.85 -16.57 -6.15
CA LYS A 211 0.20 -17.41 -5.64
C LYS A 211 0.56 -18.24 -6.86
N GLN A 212 1.77 -18.09 -7.37
CA GLN A 212 2.35 -19.12 -8.21
C GLN A 212 2.46 -20.37 -7.32
N HIS A 213 1.37 -21.13 -7.25
CA HIS A 213 1.31 -22.39 -6.55
C HIS A 213 2.02 -23.37 -7.46
N ILE A 214 3.34 -23.43 -7.31
CA ILE A 214 4.11 -24.51 -7.90
C ILE A 214 3.62 -25.78 -7.19
N ALA A 215 3.07 -26.71 -7.97
CA ALA A 215 2.66 -28.02 -7.51
C ALA A 215 3.80 -28.71 -6.75
N PHE A 216 3.47 -29.56 -5.79
CA PHE A 216 4.51 -30.21 -4.99
C PHE A 216 5.39 -31.12 -5.86
N GLU A 217 4.80 -31.88 -6.79
CA GLU A 217 5.53 -32.70 -7.77
C GLU A 217 6.57 -31.89 -8.53
N LYS A 218 6.19 -30.76 -9.14
CA LYS A 218 7.15 -29.90 -9.85
C LYS A 218 8.32 -29.42 -8.98
N LYS A 219 8.13 -29.30 -7.66
CA LYS A 219 9.25 -28.98 -6.74
C LYS A 219 10.17 -30.17 -6.53
N LEU A 220 9.62 -31.38 -6.48
CA LEU A 220 10.39 -32.62 -6.40
C LEU A 220 11.21 -32.81 -7.66
N ASP A 221 10.60 -32.67 -8.84
CA ASP A 221 11.30 -32.81 -10.12
C ASP A 221 12.46 -31.82 -10.23
N ALA A 222 12.25 -30.56 -9.84
CA ALA A 222 13.29 -29.55 -9.83
C ALA A 222 14.40 -29.83 -8.80
N LEU A 223 14.06 -30.44 -7.65
CA LEU A 223 15.03 -30.90 -6.66
C LEU A 223 15.82 -32.12 -7.17
N GLN A 224 15.16 -33.04 -7.86
CA GLN A 224 15.79 -34.20 -8.47
C GLN A 224 16.78 -33.78 -9.56
N ALA A 225 16.40 -32.84 -10.43
CA ALA A 225 17.29 -32.27 -11.43
C ALA A 225 18.54 -31.61 -10.81
N TYR A 226 18.37 -30.90 -9.69
CA TYR A 226 19.49 -30.33 -8.94
C TYR A 226 20.37 -31.40 -8.28
N TYR A 227 19.76 -32.44 -7.70
CA TYR A 227 20.49 -33.57 -7.11
C TYR A 227 21.32 -34.31 -8.15
N ASN A 228 20.76 -34.58 -9.33
CA ASN A 228 21.45 -35.28 -10.41
C ASN A 228 22.68 -34.50 -10.92
N ALA A 229 22.66 -33.17 -10.84
CA ALA A 229 23.78 -32.34 -11.30
C ALA A 229 24.84 -32.07 -10.22
N TYR A 230 24.46 -31.99 -8.95
CA TYR A 230 25.37 -31.58 -7.86
C TYR A 230 25.58 -32.63 -6.76
N GLY A 231 24.85 -33.74 -6.79
CA GLY A 231 24.91 -34.82 -5.80
C GLY A 231 24.38 -34.46 -4.40
N HIS A 232 23.80 -33.26 -4.23
CA HIS A 232 23.30 -32.79 -2.93
C HIS A 232 22.09 -31.86 -3.08
N LEU A 233 21.26 -31.75 -2.04
CA LEU A 233 20.10 -30.84 -2.01
C LEU A 233 20.36 -29.52 -1.28
N ARG A 234 21.62 -29.11 -1.13
CA ARG A 234 22.00 -27.80 -0.59
C ARG A 234 21.86 -26.72 -1.66
N VAL A 235 20.62 -26.31 -1.93
CA VAL A 235 20.32 -25.26 -2.91
C VAL A 235 20.57 -23.86 -2.30
N PRO A 236 21.43 -23.01 -2.90
CA PRO A 236 21.60 -21.61 -2.50
C PRO A 236 20.31 -20.80 -2.67
N GLN A 237 20.05 -19.81 -1.80
CA GLN A 237 18.81 -19.03 -1.83
C GLN A 237 18.58 -18.27 -3.14
N SER A 238 19.66 -17.83 -3.80
CA SER A 238 19.62 -17.09 -5.06
C SER A 238 19.50 -17.98 -6.31
N TYR A 239 19.57 -19.31 -6.16
CA TYR A 239 19.62 -20.24 -7.27
C TYR A 239 18.30 -20.26 -8.07
N LYS A 240 18.43 -20.25 -9.41
CA LYS A 240 17.34 -20.33 -10.38
C LYS A 240 17.59 -21.51 -11.32
N ILE A 241 16.54 -22.25 -11.63
CA ILE A 241 16.54 -23.35 -12.60
C ILE A 241 15.64 -22.94 -13.79
N PRO A 242 15.98 -23.24 -15.05
CA PRO A 242 17.21 -23.87 -15.54
C PRO A 242 18.47 -23.04 -15.25
N SER A 243 19.63 -23.70 -15.20
CA SER A 243 20.95 -23.04 -15.12
C SER A 243 21.92 -23.71 -16.10
N ALA A 244 23.11 -23.12 -16.32
CA ALA A 244 24.12 -23.69 -17.21
C ALA A 244 24.44 -25.17 -16.93
N ASN A 245 24.38 -25.59 -15.65
CA ASN A 245 24.74 -26.95 -15.22
C ASN A 245 23.52 -27.85 -14.97
N VAL A 246 22.29 -27.33 -15.07
CA VAL A 246 21.06 -28.09 -14.78
C VAL A 246 20.05 -27.85 -15.89
N LYS A 247 19.88 -28.87 -16.72
CA LYS A 247 18.80 -28.92 -17.72
C LYS A 247 17.48 -29.23 -17.03
N TRP A 248 16.45 -28.47 -17.38
CA TRP A 248 15.14 -28.51 -16.76
C TRP A 248 14.10 -28.16 -17.81
N ASP A 249 13.16 -29.08 -18.04
CA ASP A 249 12.15 -28.96 -19.10
C ASP A 249 10.88 -28.23 -18.62
N GLY A 250 10.84 -27.83 -17.35
CA GLY A 250 9.72 -27.07 -16.79
C GLY A 250 9.93 -25.55 -16.85
N GLU A 251 8.91 -24.83 -16.37
CA GLU A 251 8.96 -23.37 -16.26
C GLU A 251 10.14 -22.89 -15.39
N PRO A 252 10.86 -21.82 -15.80
CA PRO A 252 11.92 -21.24 -15.00
C PRO A 252 11.44 -20.83 -13.62
N MET A 253 12.15 -21.29 -12.58
CA MET A 253 11.74 -21.06 -11.21
C MET A 253 12.93 -20.74 -10.28
N PRO A 254 12.73 -19.86 -9.27
CA PRO A 254 13.75 -19.58 -8.27
C PRO A 254 13.79 -20.70 -7.22
N LEU A 255 14.37 -21.85 -7.59
CA LEU A 255 14.44 -23.05 -6.75
C LEU A 255 14.99 -22.75 -5.35
N GLY A 256 15.98 -21.87 -5.22
CA GLY A 256 16.52 -21.44 -3.92
C GLY A 256 15.48 -20.84 -2.98
N ARG A 257 14.57 -20.00 -3.49
CA ARG A 257 13.47 -19.42 -2.70
C ARG A 257 12.42 -20.48 -2.36
N VAL A 258 12.17 -21.42 -3.27
CA VAL A 258 11.24 -22.52 -3.05
C VAL A 258 11.75 -23.42 -1.92
N VAL A 259 13.02 -23.81 -1.97
CA VAL A 259 13.69 -24.61 -0.92
C VAL A 259 13.65 -23.90 0.43
N ASN A 260 13.95 -22.60 0.48
CA ASN A 260 13.87 -21.85 1.73
C ASN A 260 12.43 -21.84 2.31
N LYS A 261 11.41 -21.69 1.45
CA LYS A 261 10.00 -21.82 1.87
C LYS A 261 9.65 -23.23 2.35
N LEU A 262 10.20 -24.27 1.73
CA LEU A 262 10.03 -25.65 2.20
C LEU A 262 10.63 -25.82 3.60
N ARG A 263 11.84 -25.29 3.85
CA ARG A 263 12.47 -25.29 5.18
C ARG A 263 11.64 -24.54 6.23
N GLN A 264 11.19 -23.33 5.92
CA GLN A 264 10.33 -22.53 6.82
C GLN A 264 8.95 -23.15 7.05
N GLY A 265 8.45 -23.93 6.08
CA GLY A 265 7.15 -24.58 6.11
C GLY A 265 7.18 -25.99 6.68
N LYS A 266 8.31 -26.48 7.22
CA LYS A 266 8.49 -27.85 7.72
C LYS A 266 7.31 -28.27 8.58
N ASP A 267 7.00 -27.50 9.63
CA ASP A 267 6.00 -27.84 10.65
C ASP A 267 4.54 -27.72 10.18
N LYS A 268 4.31 -27.05 9.06
CA LYS A 268 2.98 -26.91 8.44
C LYS A 268 2.74 -27.91 7.30
N MET A 269 3.74 -28.74 6.98
CA MET A 269 3.70 -29.68 5.87
C MET A 269 3.20 -31.06 6.33
N ALA A 270 2.39 -31.70 5.47
CA ALA A 270 1.96 -33.08 5.67
C ALA A 270 3.16 -34.03 5.84
N LEU A 271 3.02 -35.02 6.74
CA LEU A 271 4.08 -35.94 7.13
C LEU A 271 4.69 -36.68 5.93
N GLU A 272 3.85 -37.14 5.00
CA GLU A 272 4.29 -37.87 3.80
C GLU A 272 5.22 -37.04 2.91
N LYS A 273 4.91 -35.75 2.72
CA LYS A 273 5.77 -34.84 1.95
C LYS A 273 7.12 -34.61 2.63
N ARG A 274 7.13 -34.58 3.97
CA ARG A 274 8.36 -34.47 4.75
C ARG A 274 9.20 -35.73 4.65
N ARG A 275 8.58 -36.92 4.75
CA ARG A 275 9.25 -38.21 4.59
C ARG A 275 9.90 -38.34 3.22
N LEU A 276 9.18 -37.98 2.16
CA LEU A 276 9.72 -38.03 0.79
C LEU A 276 10.95 -37.14 0.63
N LEU A 277 10.89 -35.89 1.08
CA LEU A 277 12.03 -34.98 1.03
C LEU A 277 13.21 -35.49 1.87
N THR A 278 12.97 -36.02 3.06
CA THR A 278 14.02 -36.63 3.89
C THR A 278 14.64 -37.85 3.20
N LYS A 279 13.84 -38.70 2.54
CA LYS A 279 14.32 -39.86 1.78
C LYS A 279 15.25 -39.44 0.62
N MET A 280 14.98 -38.30 -0.02
CA MET A 280 15.85 -37.73 -1.06
C MET A 280 17.13 -37.07 -0.50
N GLY A 281 17.36 -37.08 0.82
CA GLY A 281 18.51 -36.41 1.44
C GLY A 281 18.35 -34.89 1.59
N PHE A 282 17.11 -34.39 1.65
CA PHE A 282 16.85 -32.95 1.79
C PHE A 282 17.29 -32.42 3.16
N VAL A 283 18.20 -31.44 3.13
CA VAL A 283 18.76 -30.83 4.34
C VAL A 283 17.82 -29.73 4.86
N TRP A 284 17.25 -29.97 6.05
CA TRP A 284 16.28 -29.08 6.69
C TRP A 284 16.92 -27.90 7.45
N SER A 285 18.17 -28.01 7.91
CA SER A 285 18.89 -26.98 8.67
C SER A 285 20.27 -26.69 8.09
N ASN A 286 20.69 -25.41 8.09
CA ASN A 286 22.04 -24.97 7.72
C ASN A 286 23.02 -25.00 8.93
N ALA A 287 22.70 -25.74 9.99
CA ALA A 287 23.59 -25.87 11.13
C ALA A 287 24.71 -26.87 10.79
N GLY A 288 25.91 -26.36 10.53
CA GLY A 288 27.11 -27.19 10.51
C GLY A 288 27.50 -27.56 11.94
N GLY A 289 27.76 -28.85 12.18
CA GLY A 289 28.60 -29.34 13.27
C GLY A 289 27.96 -30.34 14.24
N GLY A 290 28.29 -31.63 14.09
CA GLY A 290 28.55 -32.54 15.22
C GLY A 290 27.55 -33.68 15.51
N GLY A 291 27.97 -34.93 15.21
CA GLY A 291 27.48 -36.20 15.80
C GLY A 291 26.20 -36.76 15.17
N GLY A 292 26.26 -37.79 14.31
CA GLY A 292 26.36 -39.21 14.69
C GLY A 292 24.96 -39.71 15.11
N THR A 293 24.24 -40.52 14.34
CA THR A 293 24.47 -41.97 14.22
C THR A 293 23.78 -42.60 12.99
N THR A 294 24.57 -43.40 12.27
CA THR A 294 24.30 -44.70 11.62
C THR A 294 22.95 -44.99 10.96
N ALA A 295 23.00 -45.25 9.65
CA ALA A 295 22.56 -46.54 9.11
C ALA A 295 23.35 -46.81 7.82
N GLN A 296 24.23 -47.82 7.89
CA GLN A 296 24.57 -48.64 6.73
C GLN A 296 23.26 -49.15 6.15
N ASP A 297 23.05 -48.93 4.86
CA ASP A 297 22.59 -49.96 3.94
C ASP A 297 22.87 -49.48 2.52
N ASP A 298 23.81 -50.21 1.92
CA ASP A 298 24.03 -50.30 0.50
C ASP A 298 22.73 -50.72 -0.20
N LYS A 299 22.26 -49.90 -1.15
CA LYS A 299 21.55 -50.34 -2.35
C LYS A 299 21.27 -49.15 -3.27
N THR A 300 21.86 -49.24 -4.45
CA THR A 300 21.40 -48.68 -5.72
C THR A 300 19.90 -48.41 -5.72
N ILE A 301 19.49 -47.14 -5.85
CA ILE A 301 18.08 -46.78 -6.01
C ILE A 301 17.79 -46.69 -7.50
N ASP A 302 17.20 -47.75 -8.04
CA ASP A 302 16.37 -47.68 -9.25
C ASP A 302 15.07 -46.95 -8.88
N ILE A 303 14.78 -45.87 -9.61
CA ILE A 303 13.56 -45.06 -9.51
C ILE A 303 12.90 -45.06 -10.90
N SER A 304 12.64 -46.25 -11.43
CA SER A 304 11.49 -46.47 -12.29
C SER A 304 10.23 -46.59 -11.41
N TYR A 305 9.14 -45.93 -11.80
CA TYR A 305 7.89 -45.67 -11.06
C TYR A 305 7.83 -44.42 -10.16
N VAL A 306 7.73 -43.25 -10.81
CA VAL A 306 6.60 -42.31 -10.63
C VAL A 306 6.16 -41.84 -12.01
#